data_AF-A0A8H7DBM7-F1
#
_entry.id   AF-A0A8H7DBM7-F1
#
_cell.length_a   1.000
_cell.length_b   1.000
_cell.length_c   1.000
_cell.angle_alpha   90.00
_cell.angle_beta   90.00
_cell.angle_gamma   90.00
#
_symmetry.space_group_name_H-M   'P 1'
#
loop_
_entity.id
_entity.type
_entity.pdbx_description
1 polymer ?
#
loop_
_entity_poly.entity_id
_entity_poly.type
_entity_poly.pdbx_seq_one_letter_code
_entity_poly.pdbx_strand_id
1 'polypeptide(L)'
;MPLPPAACHVAVGCTNCLRTTSGDPTLKLLRCAKCKDVTYCSKECQSEHWYVGLEALIMWILISVPWRPTHKACCNTADGSGIRSITLKFVSSDIGRVCLQACFILHFDLLHNPQLGIDKPFVALLDFGIEPVEMKIFIGILLGQPIPDRIKGMLQVNAFEALTPIEAEETLTPAKLASWRAAREELNRQGLVEHQVGLVQIGNSAGGPRGALPVVIDRKAVEMLAKSPFTIHGWMEYTNTMIREDTSNALRLRKDMEPSDIRVIMDLVRDMENPYAQNLWAKMEREAIFKPVMAILRG
;
A
#
# COMPACT_ATOMS: atom_id res chain seq x y z
N MET A 1 -20.34 -19.08 -2.16
CA MET A 1 -19.02 -18.40 -2.26
C MET A 1 -17.95 -19.46 -2.11
N PRO A 2 -16.98 -19.59 -3.04
CA PRO A 2 -15.81 -20.41 -2.79
C PRO A 2 -15.10 -19.90 -1.53
N LEU A 3 -14.70 -20.82 -0.66
CA LEU A 3 -13.99 -20.50 0.58
C LEU A 3 -12.74 -19.65 0.25
N PRO A 4 -12.42 -18.62 1.05
CA PRO A 4 -11.13 -17.98 0.93
C PRO A 4 -10.03 -19.03 1.07
N PRO A 5 -8.90 -18.91 0.34
CA PRO A 5 -7.78 -19.82 0.48
C PRO A 5 -7.39 -19.95 1.95
N ALA A 6 -7.12 -21.17 2.39
CA ALA A 6 -6.81 -21.52 3.79
C ALA A 6 -5.92 -20.47 4.45
N ALA A 7 -6.29 -20.07 5.68
CA ALA A 7 -5.66 -19.00 6.49
C ALA A 7 -4.21 -18.76 6.09
N CYS A 8 -3.99 -17.77 5.24
CA CYS A 8 -2.69 -17.49 4.68
C CYS A 8 -1.86 -16.87 5.81
N HIS A 9 -1.04 -17.69 6.48
CA HIS A 9 -0.02 -17.17 7.38
C HIS A 9 0.80 -16.16 6.59
N VAL A 10 0.70 -14.89 6.97
CA VAL A 10 1.44 -13.81 6.32
C VAL A 10 2.92 -14.08 6.56
N ALA A 11 3.57 -14.69 5.58
CA ALA A 11 4.98 -14.97 5.64
C ALA A 11 5.74 -13.65 5.52
N VAL A 12 6.53 -13.32 6.54
CA VAL A 12 7.44 -12.18 6.48
C VAL A 12 8.61 -12.58 5.59
N GLY A 13 9.01 -11.69 4.67
CA GLY A 13 10.07 -11.95 3.70
C GLY A 13 11.21 -10.93 3.73
N CYS A 14 12.32 -11.31 3.09
CA CYS A 14 13.43 -10.39 2.82
C CYS A 14 12.98 -9.32 1.81
N THR A 15 13.04 -8.04 2.19
CA THR A 15 12.67 -6.92 1.32
C THR A 15 13.56 -6.83 0.07
N ASN A 16 14.80 -7.33 0.13
CA ASN A 16 15.75 -7.29 -0.99
C ASN A 16 15.75 -8.53 -1.91
N CYS A 17 15.29 -9.70 -1.49
CA CYS A 17 15.33 -10.88 -2.37
C CYS A 17 14.04 -11.68 -2.37
N LEU A 18 13.04 -11.21 -1.62
CA LEU A 18 11.71 -11.79 -1.48
C LEU A 18 11.68 -13.22 -0.93
N ARG A 19 12.81 -13.77 -0.45
CA ARG A 19 12.81 -15.04 0.30
C ARG A 19 11.97 -14.90 1.55
N THR A 20 11.00 -15.81 1.72
CA THR A 20 10.06 -15.83 2.84
C THR A 20 10.37 -16.96 3.80
N THR A 21 9.95 -16.82 5.06
CA THR A 21 10.04 -17.91 6.05
C THR A 21 9.12 -19.09 5.74
N SER A 22 8.13 -18.90 4.85
CA SER A 22 7.27 -19.99 4.37
C SER A 22 8.00 -20.96 3.42
N GLY A 23 8.96 -20.46 2.64
CA GLY A 23 9.79 -21.29 1.76
C GLY A 23 10.99 -21.91 2.45
N ASP A 24 11.42 -21.34 3.59
CA ASP A 24 12.53 -21.82 4.40
C ASP A 24 12.25 -21.50 5.89
N PRO A 25 11.76 -22.48 6.68
CA PRO A 25 11.48 -22.29 8.10
C PRO A 25 12.72 -21.96 8.95
N THR A 26 13.93 -22.21 8.43
CA THR A 26 15.18 -21.92 9.13
C THR A 26 15.66 -20.48 8.90
N LEU A 27 15.01 -19.76 7.98
CA LEU A 27 15.37 -18.41 7.59
C LEU A 27 15.16 -17.41 8.73
N LYS A 28 16.26 -16.92 9.30
CA LYS A 28 16.24 -15.85 10.30
C LYS A 28 16.35 -14.50 9.62
N LEU A 29 15.25 -13.74 9.64
CA LEU A 29 15.22 -12.39 9.08
C LEU A 29 15.85 -11.36 10.04
N LEU A 30 16.90 -10.69 9.58
CA LEU A 30 17.49 -9.50 10.20
C LEU A 30 16.55 -8.31 9.99
N ARG A 31 16.53 -7.38 10.95
CA ARG A 31 15.81 -6.10 10.81
C ARG A 31 16.82 -4.98 10.61
N CYS A 32 16.47 -3.99 9.78
CA CYS A 32 17.32 -2.80 9.67
C CYS A 32 17.57 -2.19 11.06
N ALA A 33 18.84 -1.95 11.40
CA ALA A 33 19.21 -1.44 12.71
C ALA A 33 18.63 -0.05 13.02
N LYS A 34 18.34 0.76 11.99
CA LYS A 34 17.87 2.14 12.12
C LYS A 34 16.34 2.22 12.15
N CYS A 35 15.66 1.92 11.05
CA CYS A 35 14.19 2.01 11.02
C CYS A 35 13.45 0.86 11.73
N LYS A 36 14.11 -0.30 11.90
CA LYS A 36 13.52 -1.58 12.31
C LYS A 36 12.44 -2.14 11.38
N ASP A 37 11.94 -1.39 10.41
CA ASP A 37 10.71 -1.68 9.66
C ASP A 37 10.85 -2.72 8.55
N VAL A 38 11.99 -2.74 7.87
CA VAL A 38 12.27 -3.71 6.80
C VAL A 38 13.08 -4.89 7.31
N THR A 39 12.91 -6.04 6.66
CA THR A 39 13.55 -7.31 7.00
C THR A 39 14.45 -7.81 5.89
N TYR A 40 15.55 -8.47 6.24
CA TYR A 40 16.54 -9.00 5.31
C TYR A 40 16.94 -10.41 5.71
N CYS A 41 17.14 -11.31 4.75
CA CYS A 41 17.69 -12.63 5.04
C CYS A 41 19.18 -12.60 5.41
N SER A 42 19.90 -11.53 5.08
CA SER A 42 21.32 -11.40 5.32
C SER A 42 21.77 -9.93 5.31
N LYS A 43 23.00 -9.66 5.80
CA LYS A 43 23.57 -8.31 5.78
C LYS A 43 23.90 -7.86 4.36
N GLU A 44 24.25 -8.80 3.48
CA GLU A 44 24.51 -8.56 2.06
C GLU A 44 23.24 -8.02 1.39
N CYS A 45 22.10 -8.70 1.60
CA CYS A 45 20.80 -8.22 1.14
C CYS A 45 20.43 -6.85 1.71
N GLN A 46 20.80 -6.56 2.96
CA GLN A 46 20.59 -5.23 3.54
C GLN A 46 21.47 -4.18 2.84
N SER A 47 22.76 -4.45 2.64
CA SER A 47 23.72 -3.54 2.02
C SER A 47 23.37 -3.25 0.57
N GLU A 48 22.99 -4.27 -0.21
CA GLU A 48 22.51 -4.12 -1.59
C GLU A 48 21.29 -3.21 -1.68
N HIS A 49 20.34 -3.36 -0.76
CA HIS A 49 19.17 -2.50 -0.69
C HIS A 49 19.48 -1.10 -0.12
N TRP A 50 20.65 -0.88 0.49
CA TRP A 50 20.99 0.34 1.23
C TRP A 50 21.55 1.47 0.35
N TYR A 51 22.43 1.19 -0.61
CA TYR A 51 23.24 2.24 -1.24
C TYR A 51 22.59 2.94 -2.44
N VAL A 52 22.77 4.27 -2.47
CA VAL A 52 22.86 5.09 -3.69
C VAL A 52 24.14 5.91 -3.57
N GLY A 53 25.01 5.86 -4.56
CA GLY A 53 26.24 6.63 -4.67
C GLY A 53 27.01 6.27 -5.94
N LEU A 54 27.95 7.13 -6.35
CA LEU A 54 28.77 6.95 -7.57
C LEU A 54 29.45 5.56 -7.63
N GLU A 55 29.73 4.94 -6.49
CA GLU A 55 30.28 3.58 -6.42
C GLU A 55 29.26 2.50 -6.82
N ALA A 56 27.96 2.71 -6.56
CA ALA A 56 26.90 1.86 -7.08
C ALA A 56 26.75 2.05 -8.60
N LEU A 57 27.03 3.25 -9.14
CA LEU A 57 27.09 3.49 -10.59
C LEU A 57 28.26 2.69 -11.22
N ILE A 58 29.42 2.65 -10.57
CA ILE A 58 30.60 1.88 -11.03
C ILE A 58 30.34 0.37 -10.93
N MET A 59 29.74 -0.12 -9.83
CA MET A 59 29.33 -1.53 -9.70
C MET A 59 28.21 -1.91 -10.69
N TRP A 60 27.29 -0.99 -10.99
CA TRP A 60 26.17 -1.23 -11.89
C TRP A 60 26.57 -1.25 -13.37
N ILE A 61 27.52 -0.39 -13.77
CA ILE A 61 28.14 -0.43 -15.10
C ILE A 61 28.84 -1.78 -15.33
N LEU A 62 29.37 -2.41 -14.28
CA LEU A 62 30.18 -3.63 -14.40
C LEU A 62 29.42 -4.95 -14.16
N ILE A 63 28.29 -4.96 -13.43
CA ILE A 63 27.69 -6.23 -12.93
C ILE A 63 26.15 -6.32 -13.07
N SER A 64 25.48 -5.37 -13.74
CA SER A 64 24.05 -5.52 -14.14
C SER A 64 23.07 -5.92 -13.01
N VAL A 65 23.27 -5.42 -11.79
CA VAL A 65 22.35 -5.72 -10.67
C VAL A 65 21.11 -4.79 -10.74
N PRO A 66 19.87 -5.33 -10.68
CA PRO A 66 18.65 -4.54 -10.81
C PRO A 66 18.46 -3.55 -9.65
N TRP A 67 18.12 -2.30 -9.97
CA TRP A 67 17.91 -1.24 -8.97
C TRP A 67 16.60 -1.46 -8.20
N ARG A 68 16.68 -1.41 -6.87
CA ARG A 68 15.52 -1.36 -5.96
C ARG A 68 15.43 0.03 -5.34
N PRO A 69 14.22 0.54 -5.01
CA PRO A 69 14.10 1.77 -4.24
C PRO A 69 14.95 1.68 -2.98
N THR A 70 15.88 2.61 -2.82
CA THR A 70 16.93 2.46 -1.82
C THR A 70 16.37 2.62 -0.42
N HIS A 71 16.61 1.62 0.43
CA HIS A 71 16.16 1.68 1.80
C HIS A 71 16.66 2.95 2.49
N LYS A 72 17.87 3.42 2.17
CA LYS A 72 18.44 4.64 2.76
C LYS A 72 17.55 5.88 2.61
N ALA A 73 16.85 6.03 1.49
CA ALA A 73 15.94 7.16 1.27
C ALA A 73 14.70 7.12 2.19
N CYS A 74 14.22 5.92 2.54
CA CYS A 74 13.07 5.73 3.44
C CYS A 74 13.44 5.32 4.87
N CYS A 75 14.72 5.04 5.15
CA CYS A 75 15.17 4.53 6.43
C CYS A 75 15.16 5.62 7.52
N ASN A 76 15.41 6.88 7.15
CA ASN A 76 15.44 8.01 8.09
C ASN A 76 14.04 8.52 8.44
N THR A 77 13.00 8.11 7.70
CA THR A 77 11.62 8.57 7.95
C THR A 77 10.87 7.69 8.96
N ALA A 78 11.51 6.65 9.50
CA ALA A 78 10.88 5.70 10.42
C ALA A 78 10.67 6.23 11.85
N ASP A 79 11.35 7.33 12.21
CA ASP A 79 11.01 8.11 13.41
C ASP A 79 9.77 8.99 13.19
N GLY A 80 9.25 9.05 11.96
CA GLY A 80 7.99 9.72 11.66
C GLY A 80 6.81 8.90 12.16
N SER A 81 6.24 9.29 13.30
CA SER A 81 5.07 8.68 13.95
C SER A 81 3.78 8.67 13.10
N GLY A 82 3.80 9.17 11.86
CA GLY A 82 2.61 9.39 11.04
C GLY A 82 2.19 8.22 10.15
N ILE A 83 1.00 8.39 9.54
CA ILE A 83 0.40 7.46 8.58
C ILE A 83 1.34 7.10 7.41
N ARG A 84 2.22 8.03 7.01
CA ARG A 84 3.18 7.81 5.92
C ARG A 84 4.10 6.60 6.15
N SER A 85 4.63 6.41 7.36
CA SER A 85 5.54 5.30 7.65
C SER A 85 4.85 3.94 7.48
N ILE A 86 3.62 3.83 8.00
CA ILE A 86 2.83 2.60 7.92
C ILE A 86 2.31 2.33 6.51
N THR A 87 1.95 3.37 5.76
CA THR A 87 1.60 3.23 4.34
C THR A 87 2.79 2.74 3.52
N LEU A 88 4.00 3.27 3.75
CA LEU A 88 5.20 2.80 3.08
C LEU A 88 5.50 1.33 3.37
N LYS A 89 5.25 0.86 4.60
CA LYS A 89 5.32 -0.57 4.95
C LYS A 89 4.30 -1.39 4.16
N PHE A 90 3.06 -0.92 4.08
CA PHE A 90 2.01 -1.59 3.31
C PHE A 90 2.39 -1.73 1.83
N VAL A 91 2.69 -0.63 1.14
CA VAL A 91 3.00 -0.67 -0.30
C VAL A 91 4.28 -1.45 -0.62
N SER A 92 5.17 -1.63 0.36
CA SER A 92 6.37 -2.45 0.23
C SER A 92 6.13 -3.93 0.56
N SER A 93 5.07 -4.26 1.29
CA SER A 93 4.71 -5.63 1.65
C SER A 93 4.14 -6.40 0.47
N ASP A 94 4.27 -7.73 0.49
CA ASP A 94 3.75 -8.58 -0.59
C ASP A 94 2.24 -8.41 -0.77
N ILE A 95 1.49 -8.34 0.33
CA ILE A 95 0.05 -8.10 0.29
C ILE A 95 -0.31 -6.75 -0.32
N GLY A 96 0.40 -5.68 0.06
CA GLY A 96 0.15 -4.36 -0.50
C GLY A 96 0.53 -4.30 -1.97
N ARG A 97 1.66 -4.90 -2.39
CA ARG A 97 2.04 -4.97 -3.80
C ARG A 97 1.03 -5.74 -4.64
N VAL A 98 0.51 -6.86 -4.15
CA VAL A 98 -0.53 -7.64 -4.84
C VAL A 98 -1.83 -6.84 -4.92
N CYS A 99 -2.26 -6.23 -3.82
CA CYS A 99 -3.46 -5.37 -3.79
C CYS A 99 -3.35 -4.22 -4.79
N LEU A 100 -2.23 -3.49 -4.80
CA LEU A 100 -2.01 -2.37 -5.71
C LEU A 100 -2.08 -2.80 -7.16
N GLN A 101 -1.34 -3.85 -7.52
CA GLN A 101 -1.35 -4.39 -8.88
C GLN A 101 -2.76 -4.82 -9.29
N ALA A 102 -3.49 -5.48 -8.38
CA ALA A 102 -4.88 -5.87 -8.65
C ALA A 102 -5.79 -4.68 -8.91
N CYS A 103 -5.72 -3.65 -8.08
CA CYS A 103 -6.49 -2.43 -8.29
C CYS A 103 -6.10 -1.75 -9.62
N PHE A 104 -4.81 -1.65 -9.95
CA PHE A 104 -4.38 -1.06 -11.21
C PHE A 104 -4.84 -1.85 -12.44
N ILE A 105 -4.63 -3.17 -12.44
CA ILE A 105 -4.99 -4.05 -13.56
C ILE A 105 -6.49 -3.97 -13.85
N LEU A 106 -7.32 -4.01 -12.81
CA LEU A 106 -8.76 -3.99 -12.96
C LEU A 106 -9.30 -2.59 -13.31
N HIS A 107 -8.76 -1.53 -12.69
CA HIS A 107 -9.30 -0.18 -12.89
C HIS A 107 -8.90 0.42 -14.24
N PHE A 108 -7.67 0.17 -14.69
CA PHE A 108 -7.18 0.66 -15.98
C PHE A 108 -7.34 -0.35 -17.12
N ASP A 109 -8.00 -1.47 -16.84
CA ASP A 109 -8.22 -2.56 -17.79
C ASP A 109 -6.94 -2.95 -18.56
N LEU A 110 -5.87 -3.18 -17.80
CA LEU A 110 -4.52 -3.36 -18.37
C LEU A 110 -4.41 -4.62 -19.23
N LEU A 111 -5.35 -5.56 -19.08
CA LEU A 111 -5.49 -6.75 -19.93
C LEU A 111 -5.81 -6.39 -21.39
N HIS A 112 -6.69 -5.41 -21.60
CA HIS A 112 -7.07 -4.96 -22.94
C HIS A 112 -6.31 -3.70 -23.38
N ASN A 113 -5.55 -3.09 -22.47
CA ASN A 113 -4.75 -1.89 -22.72
C ASN A 113 -3.25 -2.11 -22.42
N PRO A 114 -2.58 -3.06 -23.10
CA PRO A 114 -1.20 -3.44 -22.78
C PRO A 114 -0.18 -2.31 -23.01
N GLN A 115 -0.51 -1.30 -23.81
CA GLN A 115 0.36 -0.15 -24.08
C GLN A 115 0.32 0.91 -22.98
N LEU A 116 -0.70 0.88 -22.11
CA LEU A 116 -0.83 1.85 -21.03
C LEU A 116 0.29 1.64 -19.99
N GLY A 117 0.97 2.70 -19.58
CA GLY A 117 2.12 2.63 -18.65
C GLY A 117 3.47 2.35 -19.31
N ILE A 118 3.53 2.27 -20.64
CA ILE A 118 4.79 2.15 -21.39
C ILE A 118 5.32 3.55 -21.76
N ASP A 119 4.56 4.29 -22.56
CA ASP A 119 4.96 5.62 -23.04
C ASP A 119 4.59 6.75 -22.08
N LYS A 120 3.52 6.54 -21.30
CA LYS A 120 2.99 7.50 -20.33
C LYS A 120 2.49 6.79 -19.07
N PRO A 121 2.66 7.40 -17.88
CA PRO A 121 2.10 6.85 -16.65
C PRO A 121 0.56 6.90 -16.69
N PHE A 122 -0.06 5.88 -16.13
CA PHE A 122 -1.40 6.00 -15.55
C PHE A 122 -1.27 6.29 -14.06
N VAL A 123 -2.20 7.06 -13.51
CA VAL A 123 -2.09 7.58 -12.14
C VAL A 123 -3.33 7.23 -11.35
N ALA A 124 -3.15 6.67 -10.16
CA ALA A 124 -4.24 6.45 -9.21
C ALA A 124 -3.98 7.18 -7.89
N LEU A 125 -5.06 7.57 -7.22
CA LEU A 125 -5.06 7.98 -5.82
C LEU A 125 -5.42 6.76 -4.95
N LEU A 126 -4.65 6.59 -3.89
CA LEU A 126 -4.91 5.59 -2.86
C LEU A 126 -5.08 6.28 -1.52
N ASP A 127 -6.27 6.10 -0.94
CA ASP A 127 -6.61 6.63 0.38
C ASP A 127 -6.47 5.56 1.46
N PHE A 128 -5.81 5.95 2.55
CA PHE A 128 -5.65 5.10 3.72
C PHE A 128 -6.24 5.78 4.96
N GLY A 129 -6.90 4.97 5.78
CA GLY A 129 -7.33 5.33 7.12
C GLY A 129 -6.56 4.56 8.19
N ILE A 130 -6.52 5.11 9.40
CA ILE A 130 -6.22 4.34 10.61
C ILE A 130 -7.54 4.11 11.34
N GLU A 131 -7.93 2.85 11.50
CA GLU A 131 -9.15 2.46 12.20
C GLU A 131 -8.82 1.71 13.49
N PRO A 132 -9.65 1.78 14.55
CA PRO A 132 -9.44 0.98 15.75
C PRO A 132 -9.39 -0.50 15.41
N VAL A 133 -8.45 -1.23 16.03
CA VAL A 133 -8.36 -2.69 15.91
C VAL A 133 -9.64 -3.37 16.40
N GLU A 134 -10.28 -2.78 17.43
CA GLU A 134 -11.51 -3.29 18.00
C GLU A 134 -12.73 -2.57 17.42
N MET A 135 -13.57 -3.29 16.68
CA MET A 135 -14.77 -2.73 16.02
C MET A 135 -15.72 -2.03 17.02
N LYS A 136 -15.84 -2.53 18.25
CA LYS A 136 -16.66 -1.88 19.29
C LYS A 136 -16.21 -0.45 19.60
N ILE A 137 -14.91 -0.15 19.50
CA ILE A 137 -14.38 1.20 19.71
C ILE A 137 -14.76 2.09 18.53
N PHE A 138 -14.67 1.59 17.30
CA PHE A 138 -15.12 2.32 16.10
C PHE A 138 -16.59 2.71 16.22
N ILE A 139 -17.46 1.76 16.59
CA ILE A 139 -18.89 2.01 16.83
C ILE A 139 -19.09 3.00 17.98
N GLY A 140 -18.35 2.84 19.09
CA GLY A 140 -18.42 3.76 20.21
C GLY A 140 -18.10 5.20 19.84
N ILE A 141 -17.08 5.43 19.00
CA ILE A 141 -16.71 6.75 18.49
C ILE A 141 -17.86 7.35 17.66
N LEU A 142 -18.46 6.56 16.76
CA LEU A 142 -19.61 6.99 15.95
C LEU A 142 -20.81 7.38 16.79
N LEU A 143 -21.08 6.64 17.86
CA LEU A 143 -22.19 6.89 18.77
C LEU A 143 -21.88 7.96 19.83
N GLY A 144 -20.71 8.63 19.76
CA GLY A 144 -20.33 9.68 20.70
C GLY A 144 -20.04 9.17 22.12
N GLN A 145 -19.69 7.90 22.28
CA GLN A 145 -19.29 7.34 23.58
C GLN A 145 -17.94 7.89 24.04
N PRO A 146 -17.61 7.83 25.35
CA PRO A 146 -16.30 8.23 25.86
C PRO A 146 -15.16 7.50 25.14
N ILE A 147 -14.23 8.28 24.62
CA ILE A 147 -13.09 7.78 23.84
C ILE A 147 -11.96 7.38 24.80
N PRO A 148 -11.45 6.14 24.76
CA PRO A 148 -10.32 5.73 25.59
C PRO A 148 -9.06 6.58 25.35
N ASP A 149 -8.26 6.79 26.39
CA ASP A 149 -7.02 7.59 26.33
C ASP A 149 -6.03 7.07 25.27
N ARG A 150 -5.99 5.75 25.05
CA ARG A 150 -5.13 5.11 24.06
C ARG A 150 -5.92 4.09 23.27
N ILE A 151 -5.97 4.28 21.96
CA ILE A 151 -6.58 3.35 21.02
C ILE A 151 -5.50 2.81 20.09
N LYS A 152 -5.40 1.48 20.00
CA LYS A 152 -4.60 0.84 18.95
C LYS A 152 -5.40 0.86 17.66
N GLY A 153 -4.82 1.48 16.64
CA GLY A 153 -5.34 1.53 15.29
C GLY A 153 -4.59 0.60 14.34
N MET A 154 -5.19 0.34 13.19
CA MET A 154 -4.64 -0.42 12.07
C MET A 154 -4.86 0.32 10.76
N LEU A 155 -3.91 0.22 9.84
CA LEU A 155 -4.02 0.76 8.49
C LEU A 155 -5.15 0.04 7.74
N GLN A 156 -5.98 0.78 7.03
CA GLN A 156 -7.02 0.27 6.17
C GLN A 156 -7.00 1.02 4.83
N VAL A 157 -7.28 0.31 3.74
CA VAL A 157 -7.46 0.88 2.41
C VAL A 157 -8.90 1.36 2.29
N ASN A 158 -9.11 2.67 2.21
CA ASN A 158 -10.45 3.24 2.13
C ASN A 158 -10.94 3.27 0.68
N ALA A 159 -10.13 3.86 -0.20
CA ALA A 159 -10.46 4.11 -1.59
C ALA A 159 -9.25 3.92 -2.51
N PHE A 160 -9.53 3.47 -3.73
CA PHE A 160 -8.61 3.46 -4.85
C PHE A 160 -9.34 4.09 -6.04
N GLU A 161 -8.78 5.16 -6.58
CA GLU A 161 -9.42 5.97 -7.62
C GLU A 161 -8.42 6.19 -8.76
N ALA A 162 -8.78 5.81 -9.99
CA ALA A 162 -7.97 6.24 -11.13
C ALA A 162 -8.24 7.70 -11.43
N LEU A 163 -7.16 8.43 -11.66
CA LEU A 163 -7.25 9.79 -12.17
C LEU A 163 -7.50 9.74 -13.68
N THR A 164 -8.39 10.62 -14.15
CA THR A 164 -8.54 10.91 -15.57
C THR A 164 -7.23 11.48 -16.13
N PRO A 165 -7.02 11.46 -17.46
CA PRO A 165 -5.83 12.07 -18.06
C PRO A 165 -5.61 13.53 -17.64
N ILE A 166 -6.68 14.32 -17.52
CA ILE A 166 -6.61 15.73 -17.14
C ILE A 166 -6.15 15.85 -15.67
N GLU A 167 -6.78 15.14 -14.74
CA GLU A 167 -6.39 15.15 -13.32
C GLU A 167 -4.96 14.60 -13.10
N ALA A 168 -4.56 13.62 -13.91
CA ALA A 168 -3.20 13.11 -13.91
C ALA A 168 -2.21 14.22 -14.32
N GLU A 169 -2.47 14.93 -15.41
CA GLU A 169 -1.62 16.05 -15.87
C GLU A 169 -1.52 17.16 -14.82
N GLU A 170 -2.62 17.55 -14.19
CA GLU A 170 -2.65 18.58 -13.14
C GLU A 170 -1.84 18.19 -11.89
N THR A 171 -1.81 16.89 -11.55
CA THR A 171 -1.17 16.41 -10.33
C THR A 171 0.27 15.91 -10.53
N LEU A 172 0.70 15.67 -11.78
CA LEU A 172 2.02 15.15 -12.13
C LEU A 172 3.08 16.25 -12.19
N THR A 173 3.70 16.52 -11.03
CA THR A 173 4.87 17.38 -10.98
C THR A 173 6.07 16.76 -11.72
N PRO A 174 7.06 17.56 -12.17
CA PRO A 174 8.27 17.04 -12.81
C PRO A 174 9.00 15.97 -11.98
N ALA A 175 8.97 16.08 -10.66
CA ALA A 175 9.57 15.10 -9.75
C ALA A 175 8.84 13.74 -9.76
N LYS A 176 7.49 13.74 -9.80
CA LYS A 176 6.70 12.51 -9.92
C LYS A 176 6.90 11.84 -11.28
N LEU A 177 7.00 12.65 -12.34
CA LEU A 177 7.26 12.12 -13.68
C LEU A 177 8.68 11.56 -13.79
N ALA A 178 9.66 12.20 -13.15
CA ALA A 178 11.03 11.70 -13.08
C ALA A 178 11.11 10.34 -12.36
N SER A 179 10.34 10.12 -11.29
CA SER A 179 10.33 8.82 -10.60
C SER A 179 9.72 7.71 -11.46
N TRP A 180 8.68 8.01 -12.25
CA TRP A 180 8.14 7.08 -13.23
C TRP A 180 9.13 6.76 -14.34
N ARG A 181 9.78 7.78 -14.94
CA ARG A 181 10.80 7.60 -15.99
C ARG A 181 11.96 6.74 -15.50
N ALA A 182 12.45 6.98 -14.28
CA ALA A 182 13.49 6.16 -13.68
C ALA A 182 13.07 4.68 -13.56
N ALA A 183 11.83 4.41 -13.13
CA ALA A 183 11.30 3.05 -13.09
C ALA A 183 11.13 2.41 -14.48
N ARG A 184 10.72 3.19 -15.49
CA ARG A 184 10.61 2.74 -16.88
C ARG A 184 11.96 2.41 -17.50
N GLU A 185 12.94 3.30 -17.34
CA GLU A 185 14.32 3.12 -17.80
C GLU A 185 14.96 1.88 -17.16
N GLU A 186 14.67 1.63 -15.87
CA GLU A 186 15.10 0.42 -15.18
C GLU A 186 14.58 -0.86 -15.85
N LEU A 187 13.27 -0.94 -16.09
CA LEU A 187 12.67 -2.10 -16.73
C LEU A 187 13.21 -2.29 -18.15
N ASN A 188 13.37 -1.21 -18.92
CA ASN A 188 13.94 -1.28 -20.27
C ASN A 188 15.36 -1.88 -20.24
N ARG A 189 16.17 -1.51 -19.25
CA ARG A 189 17.52 -2.04 -19.08
C ARG A 189 17.55 -3.52 -18.67
N GLN A 190 16.54 -3.97 -17.93
CA GLN A 190 16.35 -5.38 -17.59
C GLN A 190 15.76 -6.20 -18.74
N GLY A 191 15.48 -5.58 -19.89
CA GLY A 191 14.81 -6.23 -21.02
C GLY A 191 13.31 -6.45 -20.82
N LEU A 192 12.72 -5.84 -19.79
CA LEU A 192 11.30 -5.91 -19.42
C LEU A 192 10.52 -4.75 -20.06
N VAL A 193 10.72 -4.54 -21.36
CA VAL A 193 10.18 -3.38 -22.09
C VAL A 193 8.65 -3.39 -22.16
N GLU A 194 8.03 -4.56 -22.06
CA GLU A 194 6.58 -4.78 -22.11
C GLU A 194 5.89 -4.68 -20.75
N HIS A 195 6.64 -4.62 -19.64
CA HIS A 195 6.06 -4.50 -18.30
C HIS A 195 5.52 -3.09 -18.09
N GLN A 196 4.29 -2.93 -17.63
CA GLN A 196 3.65 -1.62 -17.46
C GLN A 196 4.05 -0.96 -16.14
N VAL A 197 4.11 0.38 -16.11
CA VAL A 197 4.36 1.16 -14.89
C VAL A 197 3.29 2.21 -14.68
N GLY A 198 2.60 2.12 -13.55
CA GLY A 198 1.69 3.14 -13.03
C GLY A 198 2.34 4.00 -11.95
N LEU A 199 1.67 5.08 -11.57
CA LEU A 199 1.98 5.87 -10.39
C LEU A 199 0.83 5.81 -9.40
N VAL A 200 1.10 5.46 -8.15
CA VAL A 200 0.13 5.60 -7.05
C VAL A 200 0.48 6.83 -6.24
N GLN A 201 -0.48 7.76 -6.12
CA GLN A 201 -0.42 8.87 -5.19
C GLN A 201 -1.05 8.44 -3.88
N ILE A 202 -0.33 8.63 -2.77
CA ILE A 202 -0.84 8.29 -1.44
C ILE A 202 -1.50 9.53 -0.86
N GLY A 203 -2.81 9.45 -0.61
CA GLY A 203 -3.57 10.44 0.14
C GLY A 203 -3.25 10.35 1.64
N ASN A 204 -3.23 11.50 2.32
CA ASN A 204 -3.23 11.57 3.77
C ASN A 204 -4.30 12.56 4.24
N SER A 205 -4.96 12.30 5.36
CA SER A 205 -6.02 13.16 5.93
C SER A 205 -5.62 14.61 6.19
N ALA A 206 -4.32 14.90 6.21
CA ALA A 206 -3.75 16.21 6.51
C ALA A 206 -3.63 17.17 5.30
N GLY A 207 -4.11 16.78 4.11
CA GLY A 207 -4.08 17.65 2.91
C GLY A 207 -2.66 18.02 2.43
N GLY A 208 -1.66 17.24 2.83
CA GLY A 208 -0.25 17.50 2.48
C GLY A 208 0.08 17.10 1.04
N PRO A 209 1.28 17.48 0.55
CA PRO A 209 1.73 17.06 -0.77
C PRO A 209 1.71 15.53 -0.90
N ARG A 210 0.93 15.04 -1.86
CA ARG A 210 0.80 13.60 -2.14
C ARG A 210 2.07 13.09 -2.80
N GLY A 211 2.80 12.26 -2.07
CA GLY A 211 3.92 11.50 -2.65
C GLY A 211 3.39 10.53 -3.71
N ALA A 212 4.16 10.32 -4.78
CA ALA A 212 3.85 9.32 -5.80
C ALA A 212 4.88 8.20 -5.77
N LEU A 213 4.43 6.96 -5.93
CA LEU A 213 5.29 5.77 -6.02
C LEU A 213 5.05 5.06 -7.34
N PRO A 214 6.10 4.67 -8.08
CA PRO A 214 5.94 3.82 -9.24
C PRO A 214 5.49 2.42 -8.80
N VAL A 215 4.53 1.87 -9.53
CA VAL A 215 4.06 0.49 -9.37
C VAL A 215 4.30 -0.24 -10.68
N VAL A 216 5.23 -1.19 -10.64
CA VAL A 216 5.48 -2.11 -11.76
C VAL A 216 4.40 -3.20 -11.73
N ILE A 217 3.79 -3.43 -12.88
CA ILE A 217 2.78 -4.47 -13.06
C ILE A 217 3.47 -5.75 -13.50
N ASP A 218 3.47 -6.76 -12.62
CA ASP A 218 4.01 -8.09 -12.90
C ASP A 218 3.06 -8.84 -13.86
N ARG A 219 3.60 -9.42 -14.92
CA ARG A 219 2.84 -10.24 -15.87
C ARG A 219 2.09 -11.39 -15.18
N LYS A 220 2.67 -12.00 -14.15
CA LYS A 220 2.00 -13.05 -13.38
C LYS A 220 0.78 -12.52 -12.63
N ALA A 221 0.82 -11.27 -12.16
CA ALA A 221 -0.34 -10.63 -11.55
C ALA A 221 -1.47 -10.44 -12.57
N VAL A 222 -1.12 -10.00 -13.78
CA VAL A 222 -2.07 -9.88 -14.91
C VAL A 222 -2.72 -11.22 -15.24
N GLU A 223 -1.91 -12.28 -15.39
CA GLU A 223 -2.40 -13.64 -15.69
C GLU A 223 -3.27 -14.24 -14.57
N MET A 224 -2.90 -14.00 -13.31
CA MET A 224 -3.69 -14.40 -12.14
C MET A 224 -5.05 -13.69 -12.13
N LEU A 225 -5.07 -12.39 -12.44
CA LEU A 225 -6.28 -11.57 -12.38
C LEU A 225 -7.20 -11.75 -13.58
N ALA A 226 -6.68 -12.13 -14.74
CA ALA A 226 -7.49 -12.51 -15.90
C ALA A 226 -8.48 -13.65 -15.58
N LYS A 227 -8.18 -14.46 -14.56
CA LYS A 227 -9.02 -15.57 -14.09
C LYS A 227 -9.76 -15.26 -12.79
N SER A 228 -9.55 -14.08 -12.23
CA SER A 228 -10.07 -13.69 -10.93
C SER A 228 -11.50 -13.17 -11.08
N PRO A 229 -12.48 -13.67 -10.29
CA PRO A 229 -13.82 -13.14 -10.28
C PRO A 229 -13.94 -11.85 -9.43
N PHE A 230 -12.84 -11.40 -8.81
CA PHE A 230 -12.87 -10.28 -7.88
C PHE A 230 -12.93 -8.93 -8.60
N THR A 231 -13.84 -8.08 -8.13
CA THR A 231 -13.85 -6.66 -8.44
C THR A 231 -12.75 -5.94 -7.65
N ILE A 232 -12.46 -4.68 -8.01
CA ILE A 232 -11.54 -3.80 -7.25
C ILE A 232 -11.97 -3.72 -5.78
N HIS A 233 -13.28 -3.54 -5.57
CA HIS A 233 -13.92 -3.53 -4.26
C HIS A 233 -13.68 -4.82 -3.47
N GLY A 234 -13.80 -5.97 -4.13
CA GLY A 234 -13.50 -7.27 -3.52
C GLY A 234 -12.04 -7.41 -3.10
N TRP A 235 -11.09 -6.91 -3.92
CA TRP A 235 -9.66 -6.91 -3.56
C TRP A 235 -9.32 -6.00 -2.39
N MET A 236 -9.93 -4.81 -2.32
CA MET A 236 -9.75 -3.91 -1.17
C MET A 236 -10.31 -4.52 0.11
N GLU A 237 -11.51 -5.10 0.06
CA GLU A 237 -12.11 -5.77 1.23
C GLU A 237 -11.30 -6.99 1.67
N TYR A 238 -10.84 -7.81 0.73
CA TYR A 238 -9.96 -8.95 1.02
C TYR A 238 -8.66 -8.48 1.69
N THR A 239 -8.04 -7.42 1.17
CA THR A 239 -6.82 -6.85 1.74
C THR A 239 -7.05 -6.32 3.16
N ASN A 240 -8.12 -5.58 3.38
CA ASN A 240 -8.49 -5.07 4.69
C ASN A 240 -8.78 -6.21 5.68
N THR A 241 -9.40 -7.28 5.22
CA THR A 241 -9.64 -8.50 6.03
C THR A 241 -8.33 -9.14 6.47
N MET A 242 -7.39 -9.33 5.56
CA MET A 242 -6.05 -9.85 5.89
C MET A 242 -5.30 -8.96 6.89
N ILE A 243 -5.43 -7.63 6.80
CA ILE A 243 -4.82 -6.71 7.78
C ILE A 243 -5.47 -6.86 9.17
N ARG A 244 -6.79 -7.01 9.23
CA ARG A 244 -7.53 -7.22 10.49
C ARG A 244 -7.12 -8.55 11.15
N GLU A 245 -7.00 -9.60 10.36
CA GLU A 245 -6.64 -10.95 10.80
C GLU A 245 -5.19 -11.07 11.27
N ASP A 246 -4.30 -10.14 10.91
CA ASP A 246 -2.93 -10.06 11.45
C ASP A 246 -2.91 -9.55 12.90
N THR A 247 -3.46 -10.36 13.81
CA THR A 247 -3.50 -10.10 15.25
C THR A 247 -2.12 -10.02 15.89
N SER A 248 -1.13 -10.70 15.30
CA SER A 248 0.27 -10.70 15.71
C SER A 248 1.05 -9.44 15.30
N ASN A 249 0.46 -8.58 14.48
CA ASN A 249 1.11 -7.40 13.88
C ASN A 249 2.38 -7.75 13.10
N ALA A 250 2.40 -8.89 12.40
CA ALA A 250 3.49 -9.35 11.55
C ALA A 250 3.74 -8.38 10.38
N LEU A 251 2.68 -7.81 9.80
CA LEU A 251 2.73 -6.78 8.75
C LEU A 251 3.16 -5.40 9.28
N ARG A 252 3.10 -5.20 10.60
CA ARG A 252 3.39 -3.91 11.28
C ARG A 252 2.51 -2.77 10.79
N LEU A 253 1.26 -3.10 10.50
CA LEU A 253 0.25 -2.15 10.05
C LEU A 253 -0.63 -1.66 11.20
N ARG A 254 -0.13 -1.74 12.45
CA ARG A 254 -0.78 -1.19 13.64
C ARG A 254 0.05 -0.08 14.28
N LYS A 255 -0.61 0.97 14.78
CA LYS A 255 -0.02 2.10 15.53
C LYS A 255 -0.99 2.61 16.61
N ASP A 256 -0.53 3.46 17.51
CA ASP A 256 -1.46 4.25 18.34
C ASP A 256 -2.20 5.24 17.44
N MET A 257 -3.53 5.35 17.59
CA MET A 257 -4.31 6.34 16.85
C MET A 257 -3.97 7.75 17.30
N GLU A 258 -3.78 8.64 16.34
CA GLU A 258 -3.64 10.07 16.59
C GLU A 258 -5.03 10.73 16.71
N PRO A 259 -5.15 11.89 17.36
CA PRO A 259 -6.40 12.63 17.39
C PRO A 259 -6.99 12.92 16.00
N SER A 260 -6.15 13.09 14.98
CA SER A 260 -6.59 13.24 13.59
C SER A 260 -7.24 11.99 13.02
N ASP A 261 -6.78 10.80 13.40
CA ASP A 261 -7.36 9.53 12.93
C ASP A 261 -8.76 9.35 13.50
N ILE A 262 -8.92 9.68 14.79
CA ILE A 262 -10.22 9.64 15.49
C ILE A 262 -11.19 10.66 14.89
N ARG A 263 -10.72 11.88 14.56
CA ARG A 263 -11.54 12.92 13.93
C ARG A 263 -12.19 12.45 12.63
N VAL A 264 -11.45 11.74 11.75
CA VAL A 264 -12.04 11.22 10.49
C VAL A 264 -13.24 10.31 10.74
N ILE A 265 -13.23 9.52 11.82
CA ILE A 265 -14.37 8.66 12.20
C ILE A 265 -15.51 9.51 12.75
N MET A 266 -15.21 10.52 13.56
CA MET A 266 -16.23 11.43 14.10
C MET A 266 -16.91 12.27 13.00
N ASP A 267 -16.16 12.64 11.97
CA ASP A 267 -16.64 13.45 10.85
C ASP A 267 -17.69 12.71 10.00
N LEU A 268 -17.74 11.37 10.05
CA LEU A 268 -18.82 10.57 9.43
C LEU A 268 -20.23 10.98 9.89
N VAL A 269 -20.35 11.52 11.11
CA VAL A 269 -21.63 11.95 11.69
C VAL A 269 -21.74 13.47 11.75
N ARG A 270 -20.60 14.19 11.79
CA ARG A 270 -20.56 15.63 12.06
C ARG A 270 -20.35 16.48 10.81
N ASP A 271 -19.55 15.99 9.87
CA ASP A 271 -19.09 16.75 8.72
C ASP A 271 -18.74 15.80 7.55
N MET A 272 -19.76 15.49 6.77
CA MET A 272 -19.61 14.68 5.56
C MET A 272 -18.99 15.44 4.39
N GLU A 273 -18.56 16.71 4.56
CA GLU A 273 -17.77 17.42 3.54
C GLU A 273 -16.28 17.01 3.57
N ASN A 274 -15.82 16.42 4.68
CA ASN A 274 -14.46 15.90 4.77
C ASN A 274 -14.27 14.71 3.78
N PRO A 275 -13.40 14.81 2.76
CA PRO A 275 -13.23 13.76 1.75
C PRO A 275 -12.72 12.43 2.34
N TYR A 276 -12.01 12.45 3.46
CA TYR A 276 -11.57 11.22 4.14
C TYR A 276 -12.72 10.53 4.86
N ALA A 277 -13.66 11.30 5.41
CA ALA A 277 -14.89 10.76 5.97
C ALA A 277 -15.78 10.19 4.85
N GLN A 278 -15.89 10.86 3.70
CA GLN A 278 -16.60 10.34 2.52
C GLN A 278 -16.02 9.01 2.02
N ASN A 279 -14.69 8.92 1.92
CA ASN A 279 -14.01 7.67 1.52
C ASN A 279 -14.22 6.55 2.54
N LEU A 280 -14.18 6.87 3.84
CA LEU A 280 -14.48 5.91 4.90
C LEU A 280 -15.95 5.47 4.87
N TRP A 281 -16.89 6.38 4.61
CA TRP A 281 -18.31 6.06 4.45
C TRP A 281 -18.54 5.11 3.26
N ALA A 282 -17.99 5.44 2.10
CA ALA A 282 -18.07 4.58 0.90
C ALA A 282 -17.46 3.19 1.16
N LYS A 283 -16.38 3.11 1.96
CA LYS A 283 -15.85 1.84 2.44
C LYS A 283 -16.83 1.09 3.34
N MET A 284 -17.47 1.76 4.30
CA MET A 284 -18.45 1.15 5.21
C MET A 284 -19.68 0.62 4.45
N GLU A 285 -20.10 1.29 3.37
CA GLU A 285 -21.19 0.81 2.52
C GLU A 285 -20.84 -0.47 1.76
N ARG A 286 -19.58 -0.57 1.32
CA ARG A 286 -19.08 -1.68 0.52
C ARG A 286 -18.81 -2.93 1.37
N GLU A 287 -18.13 -2.77 2.50
CA GLU A 287 -17.55 -3.91 3.23
C GLU A 287 -18.56 -4.59 4.17
N ALA A 288 -18.59 -5.92 4.14
CA ALA A 288 -19.57 -6.72 4.87
C ALA A 288 -19.51 -6.50 6.39
N ILE A 289 -18.32 -6.25 6.94
CA ILE A 289 -18.11 -6.06 8.38
C ILE A 289 -18.87 -4.85 8.94
N PHE A 290 -19.15 -3.83 8.12
CA PHE A 290 -19.85 -2.62 8.54
C PHE A 290 -21.37 -2.68 8.32
N LYS A 291 -21.90 -3.72 7.65
CA LYS A 291 -23.35 -3.83 7.38
C LYS A 291 -24.24 -3.64 8.63
N PRO A 292 -23.91 -4.22 9.80
CA PRO A 292 -24.70 -3.97 11.01
C PRO A 292 -24.68 -2.51 11.45
N VAL A 293 -23.53 -1.84 11.34
CA VAL A 293 -23.36 -0.42 11.70
C VAL A 293 -24.12 0.47 10.73
N MET A 294 -24.01 0.20 9.43
CA MET A 294 -24.72 0.95 8.38
C MET A 294 -26.24 0.84 8.51
N ALA A 295 -26.75 -0.30 8.98
CA ALA A 295 -28.18 -0.46 9.26
C ALA A 295 -28.65 0.45 10.40
N ILE A 296 -27.82 0.65 11.43
CA ILE A 296 -28.11 1.56 12.55
C ILE A 296 -28.05 3.02 12.10
N LEU A 297 -27.04 3.41 11.31
CA LEU A 297 -26.85 4.80 10.89
C LEU A 297 -27.90 5.29 9.88
N ARG A 298 -28.57 4.38 9.16
CA ARG A 298 -29.62 4.71 8.18
C ARG A 298 -31.04 4.62 8.73
N GLY A 299 -31.22 4.01 9.91
CA GLY A 299 -32.51 3.87 10.57
C GLY A 299 -32.80 5.06 11.48
#